data_AF-A0A2V9YKB7-F1
#
_entry.id   AF-A0A2V9YKB7-F1
#
_cell.length_a   1.000
_cell.length_b   1.000
_cell.length_c   1.000
_cell.angle_alpha   90.00
_cell.angle_beta   90.00
_cell.angle_gamma   90.00
#
_symmetry.space_group_name_H-M   'P 1'
#
loop_
_entity.id
_entity.type
_entity.pdbx_description
1 polymer ?
#
loop_
_entity_poly.entity_id
_entity_poly.type
_entity_poly.pdbx_seq_one_letter_code
_entity_poly.pdbx_strand_id
1 'polypeptide(L)'
;MAVRHTLDLAVLIFTVGMFSEAQEQKTEIKRGPAPITSPASGHEMFMSYGASCHRKGASGDGPASVALKQAPADLQHWRRKLAATSRP
;
A
#
# COMPACT_ATOMS: atom_id res chain seq x y z
N MET A 1 -24.52 11.00 47.58
CA MET A 1 -24.26 10.12 46.42
C MET A 1 -24.02 10.92 45.13
N ALA A 2 -24.84 11.94 44.84
CA ALA A 2 -24.74 12.76 43.62
C ALA A 2 -23.37 13.42 43.36
N VAL A 3 -22.70 13.97 44.39
CA VAL A 3 -21.42 14.70 44.21
C VAL A 3 -20.23 13.78 43.88
N ARG A 4 -20.29 12.51 44.28
CA ARG A 4 -19.25 11.51 43.96
C ARG A 4 -19.37 11.11 42.48
N HIS A 5 -20.59 10.88 42.03
CA HIS A 5 -20.88 10.63 40.61
C HIS A 5 -20.47 11.78 39.69
N THR A 6 -20.59 13.03 40.13
CA THR A 6 -20.18 14.18 39.31
C THR A 6 -18.66 14.30 39.15
N LEU A 7 -17.87 13.90 40.16
CA LEU A 7 -16.41 13.86 40.05
C LEU A 7 -15.94 12.70 39.18
N ASP A 8 -16.57 11.53 39.30
CA ASP A 8 -16.24 10.35 38.49
C ASP A 8 -16.48 10.62 36.98
N LEU A 9 -17.56 11.34 36.66
CA LEU A 9 -17.89 11.73 35.28
C LEU A 9 -16.83 12.68 34.67
N ALA A 10 -16.28 13.61 35.46
CA ALA A 10 -15.30 14.57 34.96
C ALA A 10 -13.95 13.91 34.63
N VAL A 11 -13.52 12.93 35.42
CA VAL A 11 -12.27 12.17 35.19
C VAL A 11 -12.37 11.30 33.94
N LEU A 12 -13.53 10.69 33.70
CA LEU A 12 -13.80 9.90 32.50
C LEU A 12 -13.62 10.72 31.23
N ILE A 13 -14.14 11.96 31.19
CA ILE A 13 -14.06 12.83 30.01
C ILE A 13 -12.61 13.22 29.67
N PHE A 14 -11.78 13.48 30.69
CA PHE A 14 -10.39 13.90 30.49
C PHE A 14 -9.51 12.78 29.89
N THR A 15 -9.74 11.52 30.27
CA THR A 15 -8.95 10.38 29.76
C THR A 15 -9.21 10.02 28.30
N VAL A 16 -10.40 10.34 27.77
CA VAL A 16 -10.75 10.08 26.36
C VAL A 16 -10.05 11.06 25.40
N GLY A 17 -9.65 12.25 25.87
CA GLY A 17 -9.01 13.26 25.03
C GLY A 17 -7.56 12.99 24.60
N MET A 18 -6.88 11.99 25.20
CA MET A 18 -5.47 11.66 24.89
C MET A 18 -5.29 10.57 23.82
N PHE A 19 -6.37 9.98 23.31
CA PHE A 19 -6.33 9.01 22.21
C PHE A 19 -6.69 9.68 20.90
N SER A 20 -5.76 10.45 20.34
CA SER A 20 -5.87 10.91 18.96
C SER A 20 -4.48 10.88 18.37
N GLU A 21 -4.21 9.94 17.47
CA GLU A 21 -3.28 9.99 16.31
C GLU A 21 -3.04 8.55 15.77
N ALA A 22 -4.11 7.94 15.27
CA ALA A 22 -4.05 6.85 14.29
C ALA A 22 -5.19 7.08 13.28
N GLN A 23 -5.18 8.25 12.64
CA GLN A 23 -6.07 8.51 11.52
C GLN A 23 -5.54 7.67 10.34
N GLU A 24 -6.16 6.51 10.14
CA GLU A 24 -6.00 5.70 8.95
C GLU A 24 -6.39 6.58 7.75
N GLN A 25 -5.40 7.07 6.99
CA GLN A 25 -5.66 7.88 5.80
C GLN A 25 -6.33 6.98 4.75
N LYS A 26 -7.66 6.94 4.79
CA LYS A 26 -8.49 6.18 3.85
C LYS A 26 -8.26 6.74 2.44
N THR A 27 -7.34 6.12 1.73
CA THR A 27 -7.02 6.48 0.34
C THR A 27 -8.28 6.28 -0.50
N GLU A 28 -8.78 7.36 -1.08
CA GLU A 28 -9.94 7.30 -1.97
C GLU A 28 -9.58 6.55 -3.26
N ILE A 29 -10.25 5.43 -3.51
CA ILE A 29 -10.03 4.64 -4.73
C ILE A 29 -10.75 5.30 -5.90
N LYS A 30 -9.99 6.01 -6.74
CA LYS A 30 -10.49 6.56 -8.01
C LYS A 30 -10.65 5.43 -9.02
N ARG A 31 -11.90 5.16 -9.43
CA ARG A 31 -12.21 4.21 -10.50
C ARG A 31 -12.22 4.95 -11.84
N GLY A 32 -11.53 4.41 -12.83
CA GLY A 32 -11.45 4.98 -14.18
C GLY A 32 -10.96 3.94 -15.18
N PRO A 33 -10.98 4.25 -16.48
CA PRO A 33 -10.39 3.37 -17.48
C PRO A 33 -8.88 3.20 -17.22
N ALA A 34 -8.36 2.02 -17.52
CA ALA A 34 -6.92 1.79 -17.51
C ALA A 34 -6.24 2.73 -18.53
N PRO A 35 -5.04 3.26 -18.25
CA PRO A 35 -4.28 4.02 -19.22
C PRO A 35 -4.11 3.25 -20.54
N ILE A 36 -4.16 3.91 -21.68
CA ILE A 36 -3.79 3.28 -22.96
C ILE A 36 -2.28 3.39 -23.10
N THR A 37 -1.62 2.26 -23.30
CA THR A 37 -0.16 2.17 -23.48
C THR A 37 0.18 1.53 -24.81
N SER A 38 1.31 1.90 -25.41
CA SER A 38 1.79 1.22 -26.61
C SER A 38 2.20 -0.23 -26.30
N PRO A 39 1.70 -1.25 -27.03
CA PRO A 39 2.12 -2.64 -26.84
C PRO A 39 3.57 -2.88 -27.29
N ALA A 40 4.16 -1.96 -28.07
CA ALA A 40 5.56 -2.03 -28.46
C ALA A 40 6.52 -1.64 -27.31
N SER A 41 6.02 -1.00 -26.24
CA SER A 41 6.83 -0.55 -25.12
C SER A 41 6.47 -1.30 -23.84
N GLY A 42 7.17 -2.40 -23.58
CA GLY A 42 7.04 -3.12 -22.31
C GLY A 42 7.37 -2.24 -21.09
N HIS A 43 8.25 -1.24 -21.26
CA HIS A 43 8.55 -0.29 -20.20
C HIS A 43 7.34 0.58 -19.83
N GLU A 44 6.67 1.15 -20.83
CA GLU A 44 5.47 1.98 -20.63
C GLU A 44 4.34 1.18 -19.99
N MET A 45 4.10 -0.05 -20.48
CA MET A 45 3.13 -0.97 -19.87
C MET A 45 3.47 -1.27 -18.40
N PHE A 46 4.74 -1.56 -18.11
CA PHE A 46 5.16 -1.88 -16.74
C PHE A 46 4.99 -0.67 -15.81
N MET A 47 5.31 0.54 -16.26
CA MET A 47 5.08 1.76 -15.47
C MET A 47 3.60 2.00 -15.19
N SER A 48 2.72 1.75 -16.17
CA SER A 48 1.29 2.02 -16.06
C SER A 48 0.53 1.00 -15.21
N TYR A 49 0.92 -0.28 -15.26
CA TYR A 49 0.18 -1.35 -14.58
C TYR A 49 1.00 -2.00 -13.46
N GLY A 50 2.24 -2.39 -13.77
CA GLY A 50 3.07 -3.20 -12.88
C GLY A 50 3.68 -2.43 -11.70
N ALA A 51 4.04 -1.16 -11.88
CA ALA A 51 4.74 -0.37 -10.87
C ALA A 51 3.91 -0.11 -9.61
N SER A 52 2.59 -0.16 -9.70
CA SER A 52 1.68 -0.08 -8.55
C SER A 52 1.89 -1.24 -7.57
N CYS A 53 2.20 -2.44 -8.09
CA CYS A 53 2.43 -3.65 -7.30
C CYS A 53 3.93 -3.93 -7.09
N HIS A 54 4.77 -3.70 -8.10
CA HIS A 54 6.19 -4.12 -8.10
C HIS A 54 7.19 -2.98 -7.90
N ARG A 55 6.74 -1.72 -7.72
CA ARG A 55 7.57 -0.50 -7.74
C ARG A 55 8.20 -0.25 -9.12
N LYS A 56 8.58 0.99 -9.42
CA LYS A 56 9.30 1.33 -10.66
C LYS A 56 10.61 0.54 -10.83
N GLY A 57 11.27 0.19 -9.71
CA GLY A 57 12.48 -0.65 -9.69
C GLY A 57 12.22 -2.15 -9.76
N ALA A 58 10.96 -2.58 -9.90
CA ALA A 58 10.56 -3.97 -10.04
C ALA A 58 10.95 -4.89 -8.86
N SER A 59 11.09 -4.33 -7.65
CA SER A 59 11.48 -5.06 -6.43
C SER A 59 10.34 -5.84 -5.77
N GLY A 60 9.07 -5.56 -6.12
CA GLY A 60 7.91 -6.16 -5.44
C GLY A 60 7.29 -5.27 -4.35
N ASP A 61 7.96 -4.17 -3.98
CA ASP A 61 7.51 -3.28 -2.89
C ASP A 61 6.67 -2.10 -3.40
N GLY A 62 5.74 -2.33 -4.33
CA GLY A 62 4.88 -1.26 -4.85
C GLY A 62 3.90 -0.73 -3.80
N PRO A 63 3.36 0.48 -3.96
CA PRO A 63 2.43 1.06 -2.98
C PRO A 63 1.16 0.21 -2.74
N ALA A 64 0.73 -0.57 -3.73
CA ALA A 64 -0.41 -1.47 -3.59
C ALA A 64 -0.03 -2.83 -2.98
N SER A 65 1.26 -3.16 -2.81
CA SER A 65 1.69 -4.49 -2.37
C SER A 65 1.16 -4.86 -0.99
N VAL A 66 1.04 -3.88 -0.09
CA VAL A 66 0.54 -4.05 1.28
C VAL A 66 -0.93 -4.47 1.36
N ALA A 67 -1.70 -4.19 0.32
CA ALA A 67 -3.11 -4.54 0.25
C ALA A 67 -3.35 -5.94 -0.36
N LEU A 68 -2.31 -6.58 -0.90
CA LEU A 68 -2.41 -7.89 -1.55
C LEU A 68 -2.22 -9.01 -0.54
N LYS A 69 -3.05 -10.07 -0.66
CA LYS A 69 -2.92 -11.27 0.20
C LYS A 69 -1.59 -11.99 0.02
N GLN A 70 -1.05 -11.96 -1.20
CA GLN A 70 0.24 -12.54 -1.56
C GLN A 70 1.17 -11.43 -1.99
N ALA A 71 2.39 -11.43 -1.45
CA ALA A 71 3.41 -10.46 -1.80
C ALA A 71 3.77 -10.56 -3.30
N PRO A 72 3.81 -9.43 -4.03
CA PRO A 72 4.35 -9.39 -5.38
C PRO A 72 5.82 -9.83 -5.41
N ALA A 73 6.21 -10.59 -6.43
CA ALA A 73 7.58 -11.06 -6.55
C ALA A 73 8.58 -9.94 -6.89
N ASP A 74 9.84 -10.10 -6.47
CA ASP A 74 10.98 -9.32 -6.96
C ASP A 74 11.33 -9.76 -8.39
N LEU A 75 10.94 -8.95 -9.38
CA LEU A 75 11.19 -9.23 -10.79
C LEU A 75 12.67 -9.05 -11.15
N GLN A 76 13.46 -8.31 -10.36
CA GLN A 76 14.91 -8.23 -10.57
C GLN A 76 15.58 -9.57 -10.26
N HIS A 77 15.14 -10.26 -9.20
CA HIS A 77 15.57 -11.62 -8.90
C HIS A 77 15.21 -12.57 -10.05
N TRP A 78 13.96 -12.53 -10.53
CA TRP A 78 13.53 -13.36 -11.66
C TRP A 78 14.31 -13.08 -12.93
N ARG A 79 14.54 -11.82 -13.28
CA ARG A 79 15.37 -11.43 -14.43
C ARG A 79 16.77 -12.02 -14.33
N ARG A 80 17.42 -11.92 -13.15
CA ARG A 80 18.76 -12.50 -12.94
C ARG A 80 18.75 -14.02 -13.10
N LYS A 81 17.74 -14.69 -12.53
CA LYS A 81 17.57 -16.14 -12.63
C LYS A 81 17.39 -16.57 -14.09
N LEU A 82 16.50 -15.91 -14.84
CA LEU A 82 16.27 -16.19 -16.25
C LEU A 82 17.55 -15.99 -17.07
N ALA A 83 18.27 -14.90 -16.86
CA ALA A 83 19.54 -14.63 -17.55
C ALA A 83 20.63 -15.67 -17.25
N ALA A 84 20.62 -16.26 -16.05
CA ALA A 84 21.52 -17.35 -15.69
C ALA A 84 21.13 -18.68 -16.37
N THR A 85 19.84 -18.94 -16.54
CA THR A 85 19.31 -20.16 -17.18
C THR A 85 19.23 -20.09 -18.70
N SER A 86 19.24 -18.88 -19.29
CA SER A 86 19.15 -18.67 -20.74
C SER A 86 20.51 -18.58 -21.43
N ARG A 87 21.60 -18.74 -20.67
CA ARG A 87 22.95 -18.81 -21.23
C ARG A 87 23.17 -20.26 -21.69
N PRO A 88 23.41 -20.52 -22.99
CA PRO A 88 23.71 -21.87 -23.46
C PRO A 88 25.01 -22.41 -22.85
#